data_AF-A0A1Y4QSX6-F1
#
_entry.id   AF-A0A1Y4QSX6-F1
#
_cell.length_a   1.000
_cell.length_b   1.000
_cell.length_c   1.000
_cell.angle_alpha   90.00
_cell.angle_beta   90.00
_cell.angle_gamma   90.00
#
_symmetry.space_group_name_H-M   'P 1'
#
loop_
_entity.id
_entity.type
_entity.pdbx_description
1 polymer ?
#
loop_
_entity_poly.entity_id
_entity_poly.type
_entity_poly.pdbx_seq_one_letter_code
_entity_poly.pdbx_strand_id
1 'polypeptide(L)'
;MLEKWETPRVTIQEFEPNEYVAACWTVACKVGKGNYGGYGNQDRWHHWGGDAPFGGNCHDHTGSCSIAKNNQFNVSEDGVVSFYAENSSDQGSLNGGYTDFIDKNGNNVIDHGDIIFWYTLSGNSDRRWNHYGEVVNPTPNHPNRS
;
A
#
# COMPACT_ATOMS: atom_id res chain seq x y z
N MET A 1 -9.33 44.32 -47.47
CA MET A 1 -9.57 43.41 -46.33
C MET A 1 -8.26 42.71 -46.06
N LEU A 2 -7.64 42.92 -44.89
CA LEU A 2 -6.39 42.25 -44.52
C LEU A 2 -6.76 41.06 -43.64
N GLU A 3 -6.62 39.86 -44.18
CA GLU A 3 -6.78 38.63 -43.42
C GLU A 3 -5.57 38.46 -42.49
N LYS A 4 -5.84 38.40 -41.18
CA LYS A 4 -4.82 38.21 -40.16
C LYS A 4 -4.81 36.73 -39.79
N TRP A 5 -3.74 36.05 -40.18
CA TRP A 5 -3.50 34.66 -39.80
C TRP A 5 -2.75 34.63 -38.48
N GLU A 6 -3.45 34.30 -37.40
CA GLU A 6 -2.84 34.05 -36.08
C GLU A 6 -2.77 32.54 -35.84
N THR A 7 -1.58 32.04 -35.52
CA THR A 7 -1.38 30.63 -35.19
C THR A 7 -2.06 30.35 -33.84
N PRO A 8 -2.95 29.35 -33.73
CA PRO A 8 -3.52 28.98 -32.44
C PRO A 8 -2.38 28.45 -31.54
N ARG A 9 -2.11 29.19 -30.45
CA ARG A 9 -1.24 28.72 -29.37
C ARG A 9 -2.10 27.98 -28.36
N VAL A 10 -1.92 26.68 -28.27
CA VAL A 10 -2.43 25.90 -27.14
C VAL A 10 -1.46 26.14 -25.97
N THR A 11 -1.97 26.68 -24.87
CA THR A 11 -1.28 26.61 -23.59
C THR A 11 -1.52 25.21 -23.07
N ILE A 12 -0.50 24.34 -23.16
CA ILE A 12 -0.53 23.08 -22.42
C ILE A 12 -0.43 23.51 -20.97
N GLN A 13 -1.55 23.43 -20.25
CA GLN A 13 -1.52 23.45 -18.81
C GLN A 13 -0.82 22.15 -18.44
N GLU A 14 0.46 22.26 -18.06
CA GLU A 14 1.18 21.16 -17.43
C GLU A 14 0.31 20.77 -16.24
N PHE A 15 -0.35 19.62 -16.35
CA PHE A 15 -0.92 18.99 -15.17
C PHE A 15 0.29 18.68 -14.31
N GLU A 16 0.58 19.54 -13.35
CA GLU A 16 1.35 19.13 -12.19
C GLU A 16 0.57 17.95 -11.60
N PRO A 17 1.15 16.75 -11.55
CA PRO A 17 0.57 15.70 -10.75
C PRO A 17 0.46 16.32 -9.37
N ASN A 18 -0.77 16.49 -8.87
CA ASN A 18 -0.98 16.78 -7.46
C ASN A 18 -0.71 15.49 -6.66
N GLU A 19 0.38 14.79 -7.03
CA GLU A 19 0.80 13.48 -6.57
C GLU A 19 1.49 13.68 -5.22
N TYR A 20 0.68 14.13 -4.26
CA TYR A 20 0.95 13.95 -2.84
C TYR A 20 0.84 12.44 -2.55
N VAL A 21 1.84 11.69 -2.98
CA VAL A 21 1.88 10.23 -2.81
C VAL A 21 3.30 9.80 -2.43
N ALA A 22 3.70 10.13 -1.22
CA ALA A 22 4.55 9.23 -0.46
C ALA A 22 4.08 9.26 0.98
N ALA A 23 3.59 8.11 1.44
CA ALA A 23 3.80 7.77 2.83
C ALA A 23 5.27 8.09 3.18
N CYS A 24 5.52 8.87 4.24
CA CYS A 24 6.87 9.13 4.76
C CYS A 24 7.44 7.88 5.47
N TRP A 25 7.06 6.70 5.00
CA TRP A 25 7.41 5.40 5.53
C TRP A 25 7.26 4.34 4.44
N THR A 26 7.88 3.20 4.70
CA THR A 26 7.79 1.99 3.87
C THR A 26 7.37 0.82 4.75
N VAL A 27 6.82 -0.22 4.15
CA VAL A 27 6.38 -1.41 4.88
C VAL A 27 6.64 -2.67 4.06
N ALA A 28 7.30 -3.63 4.68
CA ALA A 28 7.45 -4.98 4.14
C ALA A 28 6.43 -5.93 4.80
N CYS A 29 5.79 -6.78 4.01
CA CYS A 29 4.89 -7.79 4.55
C CYS A 29 5.66 -8.81 5.39
N LYS A 30 5.32 -8.91 6.68
CA LYS A 30 5.83 -9.94 7.60
C LYS A 30 5.25 -11.31 7.26
N VAL A 31 3.99 -11.35 6.79
CA VAL A 31 3.34 -12.59 6.38
C VAL A 31 4.06 -13.26 5.23
N GLY A 32 4.61 -12.48 4.27
CA GLY A 32 5.33 -12.94 3.08
C GLY A 32 6.51 -13.91 3.31
N LYS A 33 6.80 -14.22 4.58
CA LYS A 33 7.72 -15.27 5.04
C LYS A 33 7.00 -16.58 5.44
N GLY A 34 5.70 -16.73 5.13
CA GLY A 34 4.92 -17.95 5.36
C GLY A 34 4.22 -18.04 6.72
N ASN A 35 4.03 -16.95 7.46
CA ASN A 35 3.34 -17.02 8.75
C ASN A 35 2.61 -15.72 9.11
N TYR A 36 1.32 -15.81 9.42
CA TYR A 36 0.51 -14.69 9.90
C TYR A 36 0.78 -14.28 11.37
N GLY A 37 1.64 -15.01 12.05
CA GLY A 37 2.07 -14.74 13.42
C GLY A 37 0.89 -14.66 14.39
N GLY A 38 1.05 -13.85 15.43
CA GLY A 38 0.00 -13.66 16.44
C GLY A 38 -1.26 -12.95 15.93
N TYR A 39 -1.20 -12.28 14.77
CA TYR A 39 -2.32 -11.49 14.26
C TYR A 39 -3.31 -12.32 13.45
N GLY A 40 -2.87 -13.32 12.69
CA GLY A 40 -3.76 -14.28 12.04
C GLY A 40 -3.89 -15.64 12.74
N ASN A 41 -3.31 -15.79 13.94
CA ASN A 41 -3.47 -17.01 14.73
C ASN A 41 -4.92 -17.17 15.22
N GLN A 42 -5.42 -18.40 15.28
CA GLN A 42 -6.77 -18.74 15.77
C GLN A 42 -7.90 -17.99 15.04
N ASP A 43 -7.73 -17.73 13.74
CA ASP A 43 -8.73 -17.05 12.91
C ASP A 43 -9.11 -15.63 13.39
N ARG A 44 -8.17 -14.92 14.01
CA ARG A 44 -8.38 -13.57 14.55
C ARG A 44 -8.27 -12.48 13.48
N TRP A 45 -9.15 -12.49 12.48
CA TRP A 45 -9.08 -11.62 11.30
C TRP A 45 -9.55 -10.17 11.48
N HIS A 46 -9.83 -9.73 12.71
CA HIS A 46 -10.39 -8.41 13.01
C HIS A 46 -9.61 -7.22 12.43
N HIS A 47 -8.27 -7.25 12.44
CA HIS A 47 -7.44 -6.20 11.83
C HIS A 47 -7.54 -6.12 10.30
N TRP A 48 -8.14 -7.13 9.65
CA TRP A 48 -8.42 -7.16 8.21
C TRP A 48 -9.92 -6.98 7.92
N GLY A 49 -10.65 -6.30 8.80
CA GLY A 49 -12.09 -6.11 8.66
C GLY A 49 -12.91 -7.38 8.95
N GLY A 50 -12.30 -8.41 9.54
CA GLY A 50 -12.95 -9.67 9.88
C GLY A 50 -12.86 -10.75 8.79
N ASP A 51 -12.29 -10.44 7.63
CA ASP A 51 -12.22 -11.36 6.52
C ASP A 51 -10.95 -12.22 6.55
N ALA A 52 -11.13 -13.53 6.41
CA ALA A 52 -10.04 -14.49 6.31
C ALA A 52 -9.34 -14.40 4.93
N PRO A 53 -8.04 -14.75 4.85
CA PRO A 53 -7.37 -14.94 3.57
C PRO A 53 -7.94 -16.18 2.85
N PHE A 54 -7.71 -16.24 1.55
CA PHE A 54 -8.09 -17.37 0.72
C PHE A 54 -7.30 -18.64 1.09
N GLY A 55 -8.00 -19.77 1.16
CA GLY A 55 -7.43 -21.08 1.46
C GLY A 55 -7.51 -21.44 2.95
N GLY A 56 -7.85 -22.70 3.26
CA GLY A 56 -8.03 -23.18 4.64
C GLY A 56 -6.75 -23.37 5.45
N ASN A 57 -5.59 -23.18 4.84
CA ASN A 57 -4.28 -23.25 5.51
C ASN A 57 -3.69 -21.85 5.57
N CYS A 58 -3.96 -21.16 6.67
CA CYS A 58 -3.48 -19.82 7.05
C CYS A 58 -1.95 -19.71 7.25
N HIS A 59 -1.15 -20.49 6.51
CA HIS A 59 0.28 -20.72 6.77
C HIS A 59 1.19 -20.68 5.52
N ASP A 60 0.69 -20.30 4.34
CA ASP A 60 1.52 -20.38 3.12
C ASP A 60 1.40 -19.15 2.22
N HIS A 61 1.45 -17.98 2.84
CA HIS A 61 1.53 -16.72 2.11
C HIS A 61 2.99 -16.29 2.03
N THR A 62 3.70 -16.82 1.03
CA THR A 62 5.05 -16.35 0.67
C THR A 62 5.00 -15.55 -0.62
N GLY A 63 5.81 -14.50 -0.73
CA GLY A 63 5.80 -13.68 -1.93
C GLY A 63 6.65 -12.42 -1.85
N SER A 64 6.72 -11.75 -3.00
CA SER A 64 7.48 -10.51 -3.16
C SER A 64 6.91 -9.32 -2.36
N CYS A 65 5.72 -9.45 -1.77
CA CYS A 65 5.16 -8.53 -0.77
C CYS A 65 6.07 -8.33 0.46
N SER A 66 6.98 -9.29 0.73
CA SER A 66 8.02 -9.16 1.76
C SER A 66 9.10 -8.13 1.42
N ILE A 67 9.09 -7.57 0.21
CA ILE A 67 9.99 -6.50 -0.23
C ILE A 67 9.24 -5.18 -0.11
N ALA A 68 9.75 -4.25 0.70
CA ALA A 68 9.02 -3.02 1.04
C ALA A 68 8.61 -2.18 -0.19
N LYS A 69 9.47 -2.09 -1.20
CA LYS A 69 9.19 -1.33 -2.43
C LYS A 69 8.00 -1.86 -3.25
N ASN A 70 7.58 -3.10 -2.98
CA ASN A 70 6.47 -3.71 -3.71
C ASN A 70 5.13 -3.28 -3.12
N ASN A 71 5.07 -2.80 -1.89
CA ASN A 71 3.81 -2.37 -1.25
C ASN A 71 3.73 -0.85 -1.27
N GLN A 72 2.69 -0.30 -1.90
CA GLN A 72 2.54 1.12 -2.16
C GLN A 72 1.25 1.63 -1.53
N PHE A 73 1.36 2.76 -0.83
CA PHE A 73 0.27 3.40 -0.10
C PHE A 73 0.25 4.90 -0.39
N ASN A 74 -0.94 5.47 -0.44
CA ASN A 74 -1.13 6.90 -0.48
C ASN A 74 -1.42 7.39 0.94
N VAL A 75 -0.85 8.54 1.29
CA VAL A 75 -1.16 9.25 2.53
C VAL A 75 -1.51 10.67 2.15
N SER A 76 -2.74 11.05 2.48
CA SER A 76 -3.25 12.40 2.27
C SER A 76 -2.65 13.40 3.27
N GLU A 77 -2.84 14.70 3.03
CA GLU A 77 -2.36 15.77 3.92
C GLU A 77 -2.92 15.66 5.35
N ASP A 78 -4.17 15.18 5.47
CA ASP A 78 -4.86 14.91 6.73
C ASP A 78 -4.50 13.55 7.36
N GLY A 79 -3.54 12.82 6.78
CA GLY A 79 -3.03 11.56 7.33
C GLY A 79 -3.89 10.35 7.03
N VAL A 80 -4.94 10.48 6.21
CA VAL A 80 -5.76 9.34 5.77
C VAL A 80 -4.94 8.47 4.82
N VAL A 81 -4.82 7.19 5.19
CA VAL A 81 -4.06 6.20 4.44
C VAL A 81 -4.98 5.37 3.54
N SER A 82 -4.53 5.14 2.32
CA SER A 82 -5.17 4.20 1.39
C SER A 82 -4.13 3.31 0.72
N PHE A 83 -4.53 2.09 0.40
CA PHE A 83 -3.71 1.17 -0.38
C PHE A 83 -3.72 1.60 -1.85
N TYR A 84 -2.54 1.68 -2.47
CA TYR A 84 -2.40 2.00 -3.88
C TYR A 84 -2.23 0.73 -4.72
N ALA A 85 -1.17 -0.02 -4.47
CA ALA A 85 -0.84 -1.22 -5.22
C ALA A 85 0.15 -2.14 -4.48
N GLU A 86 0.12 -3.43 -4.81
CA GLU A 86 1.21 -4.35 -4.54
C GLU A 86 1.79 -4.86 -5.87
N ASN A 87 3.07 -4.64 -6.11
CA ASN A 87 3.74 -5.12 -7.31
C ASN A 87 4.30 -6.52 -7.07
N SER A 88 3.48 -7.53 -7.38
CA SER A 88 3.84 -8.94 -7.29
C SER A 88 4.73 -9.36 -8.45
N SER A 89 5.80 -10.10 -8.16
CA SER A 89 6.64 -10.76 -9.18
C SER A 89 5.87 -11.73 -10.07
N ASP A 90 4.78 -12.30 -9.55
CA ASP A 90 4.10 -13.43 -10.18
C ASP A 90 2.82 -13.01 -10.89
N GLN A 91 2.15 -11.97 -10.37
CA GLN A 91 0.83 -11.53 -10.84
C GLN A 91 0.82 -10.10 -11.38
N GLY A 92 1.95 -9.39 -11.34
CA GLY A 92 2.00 -7.97 -11.69
C GLY A 92 1.40 -7.10 -10.59
N SER A 93 0.77 -5.98 -10.97
CA SER A 93 0.20 -5.04 -10.01
C SER A 93 -1.14 -5.56 -9.49
N LEU A 94 -1.24 -5.74 -8.17
CA LEU A 94 -2.42 -6.20 -7.46
C LEU A 94 -3.11 -5.01 -6.78
N ASN A 95 -4.44 -5.01 -6.84
CA ASN A 95 -5.28 -4.11 -6.08
C ASN A 95 -5.55 -4.68 -4.68
N GLY A 96 -6.13 -3.86 -3.81
CA GLY A 96 -6.29 -4.19 -2.41
C GLY A 96 -6.90 -3.07 -1.59
N GLY A 97 -6.77 -3.19 -0.28
CA GLY A 97 -7.29 -2.20 0.67
C GLY A 97 -6.46 -2.12 1.94
N TYR A 98 -6.33 -0.91 2.48
CA TYR A 98 -5.87 -0.66 3.85
C TYR A 98 -7.02 -0.93 4.81
N THR A 99 -6.74 -1.55 5.96
CA THR A 99 -7.80 -1.95 6.90
C THR A 99 -7.62 -1.40 8.30
N ASP A 100 -6.41 -1.41 8.84
CA ASP A 100 -6.19 -1.06 10.25
C ASP A 100 -4.71 -0.75 10.52
N PHE A 101 -4.44 -0.17 11.69
CA PHE A 101 -3.10 -0.08 12.27
C PHE A 101 -3.10 -0.19 13.80
N ILE A 102 -1.98 -0.66 14.35
CA ILE A 102 -1.68 -0.60 15.78
C ILE A 102 -0.68 0.53 15.97
N ASP A 103 -1.18 1.61 16.56
CA ASP A 103 -0.36 2.68 17.10
C ASP A 103 0.42 2.18 18.33
N LYS A 104 1.74 2.10 18.19
CA LYS A 104 2.64 1.63 19.24
C LYS A 104 3.06 2.73 20.21
N ASN A 105 3.03 3.98 19.78
CA ASN A 105 3.56 5.11 20.53
C ASN A 105 2.44 6.01 21.13
N GLY A 106 1.19 5.81 20.71
CA GLY A 106 -0.01 6.46 21.22
C GLY A 106 -0.26 7.87 20.66
N ASN A 107 0.35 8.24 19.52
CA ASN A 107 0.22 9.57 18.94
C ASN A 107 -0.92 9.72 17.91
N ASN A 108 -1.65 8.64 17.62
CA ASN A 108 -2.71 8.54 16.61
C ASN A 108 -2.27 8.91 15.18
N VAL A 109 -1.00 8.70 14.84
CA VAL A 109 -0.43 8.92 13.51
C VAL A 109 0.38 7.69 13.11
N ILE A 110 0.26 7.25 11.86
CA ILE A 110 1.06 6.12 11.37
C ILE A 110 2.50 6.56 11.17
N ASP A 111 3.41 6.05 12.02
CA ASP A 111 4.83 6.33 11.94
C ASP A 111 5.71 5.11 12.25
N HIS A 112 7.02 5.35 12.30
CA HIS A 112 8.01 4.29 12.48
C HIS A 112 7.78 3.46 13.75
N GLY A 113 7.63 2.15 13.54
CA GLY A 113 7.43 1.15 14.60
C GLY A 113 5.98 0.69 14.72
N ASP A 114 5.03 1.40 14.13
CA ASP A 114 3.64 0.98 14.06
C ASP A 114 3.47 -0.26 13.19
N ILE A 115 2.37 -0.99 13.42
CA ILE A 115 1.99 -2.13 12.60
C ILE A 115 0.78 -1.76 11.77
N ILE A 116 0.86 -1.87 10.45
CA ILE A 116 -0.31 -1.67 9.58
C ILE A 116 -0.79 -2.99 8.99
N PHE A 117 -2.07 -3.01 8.63
CA PHE A 117 -2.78 -4.14 8.07
C PHE A 117 -3.42 -3.76 6.73
N TRP A 118 -3.27 -4.64 5.75
CA TRP A 118 -3.86 -4.48 4.42
C TRP A 118 -4.18 -5.83 3.82
N TYR A 119 -4.91 -5.83 2.72
CA TYR A 119 -5.15 -7.02 1.91
C TYR A 119 -4.93 -6.74 0.43
N THR A 120 -4.63 -7.77 -0.34
CA THR A 120 -4.65 -7.75 -1.81
C THR A 120 -5.64 -8.75 -2.35
N LEU A 121 -6.09 -8.52 -3.58
CA LEU A 121 -7.01 -9.39 -4.30
C LEU A 121 -6.36 -9.92 -5.58
N SER A 122 -6.80 -11.10 -6.01
CA SER A 122 -6.52 -11.56 -7.38
C SER A 122 -7.17 -10.63 -8.41
N GLY A 123 -6.71 -10.66 -9.66
CA GLY A 123 -7.27 -9.82 -10.73
C GLY A 123 -8.77 -10.02 -10.98
N ASN A 124 -9.34 -11.17 -10.62
CA ASN A 124 -10.77 -11.47 -10.65
C ASN A 124 -11.45 -11.41 -9.26
N SER A 125 -10.71 -11.01 -8.22
CA SER A 125 -11.19 -10.83 -6.84
C SER A 125 -11.79 -12.07 -6.18
N ASP A 126 -11.46 -13.27 -6.66
CA ASP A 126 -11.88 -14.54 -6.07
C ASP A 126 -10.96 -15.02 -4.93
N ARG A 127 -9.77 -14.41 -4.82
CA ARG A 127 -8.75 -14.72 -3.82
C ARG A 127 -8.36 -13.44 -3.11
N ARG A 128 -8.19 -13.58 -1.81
CA ARG A 128 -7.74 -12.52 -0.92
C ARG A 128 -6.48 -12.98 -0.19
N TRP A 129 -5.51 -12.09 -0.08
CA TRP A 129 -4.36 -12.28 0.78
C TRP A 129 -4.31 -11.18 1.82
N ASN A 130 -4.12 -11.56 3.07
CA ASN A 130 -4.04 -10.62 4.17
C ASN A 130 -2.56 -10.38 4.49
N HIS A 131 -2.23 -9.14 4.82
CA HIS A 131 -0.86 -8.70 5.04
C HIS A 131 -0.77 -7.85 6.29
N TYR A 132 0.38 -7.89 6.94
CA TYR A 132 0.75 -6.91 7.93
C TYR A 132 2.26 -6.70 7.92
N GLY A 133 2.69 -5.55 8.41
CA GLY A 133 4.09 -5.18 8.43
C GLY A 133 4.34 -4.04 9.40
N GLU A 134 5.61 -3.87 9.76
CA GLU A 134 6.04 -2.77 10.59
C GLU A 134 6.50 -1.62 9.72
N VAL A 135 6.05 -0.43 10.08
CA VAL A 135 6.31 0.83 9.40
C VAL A 135 7.75 1.24 9.69
N VAL A 136 8.51 1.54 8.63
CA VAL A 136 9.90 1.96 8.73
C VAL A 136 10.09 3.27 7.97
N ASN A 137 10.68 4.26 8.63
CA ASN A 137 11.06 5.53 8.01
C ASN A 137 11.94 5.28 6.77
N PRO A 138 11.76 6.04 5.67
CA PRO A 138 12.64 5.97 4.53
C PRO A 138 14.04 6.38 4.97
N THR A 139 15.04 5.59 4.59
CA THR A 139 16.43 5.96 4.88
C THR A 139 16.85 7.15 4.00
N PRO A 140 17.69 8.09 4.49
CA PRO A 140 18.10 9.27 3.71
C PRO A 140 18.77 8.96 2.36
N ASN A 141 19.41 7.79 2.23
CA ASN A 141 20.02 7.32 0.98
C ASN A 141 19.03 6.65 0.02
N HIS A 142 17.76 6.66 0.37
CA HIS A 142 16.66 6.18 -0.45
C HIS A 142 15.54 7.21 -0.39
N PRO A 143 15.75 8.42 -0.96
CA PRO A 143 14.65 9.36 -1.12
C PRO A 143 13.58 8.61 -1.91
N ASN A 144 12.40 8.45 -1.29
CA ASN A 144 11.22 8.02 -2.02
C ASN A 144 11.13 8.91 -3.26
N ARG A 145 11.24 8.31 -4.45
CA ARG A 145 10.62 8.90 -5.63
C ARG A 145 9.16 8.49 -5.57
N SER A 146 8.46 9.17 -4.66
CA SER A 146 7.22 9.86 -4.99
C SER A 146 7.52 10.98 -5.96
#